data_AF-A0A4R2I8C0-F1
#
_entry.id   AF-A0A4R2I8C0-F1
#
_cell.length_a   1.000
_cell.length_b   1.000
_cell.length_c   1.000
_cell.angle_alpha   90.00
_cell.angle_beta   90.00
_cell.angle_gamma   90.00
#
_symmetry.space_group_name_H-M   'P 1'
#
loop_
_entity.id
_entity.type
_entity.pdbx_description
1 polymer ?
#
loop_
_entity_poly.entity_id
_entity_poly.type
_entity_poly.pdbx_seq_one_letter_code
_entity_poly.pdbx_strand_id
1 'polypeptide(L)'
;MEEIDGLLRAGEKALGDGDWVAARAAFGSAGVKETAEGLSGLGDAQWWLGDVRAAFSSWERAYALLRRSNPAQAVFTALGLSLLYDANFGDRAAAQGWAARAVRVASEVGDPLVSAWASLARAGAADDPSDVAAWCEAAYDVAVEAGDTDLELCALSLWGSALVNLGQAIEGTALLDEALAGALGGEGARPDTVVFTSCVLMRSCVRGADFPRVVQWTRSLDDFIERYGCPYLHATCRASYGAVLVSIGDWLRAENELTAAAELARDALPAVQAEAAAFLAELRLGQGRVAEARRLLTGFEDRTVVRPVLAAAYLAAGEVAMAVSLVRRQLGDSPPALEEARLIELLGEASLAAGDSASEQADRLTALCTTTDSGLISARAARLCGRVLLAQGKRDEAVARLSAALNWFGLLEMPLEVARTRMLLASALDPESAVAEARIALTVFKDLGASRDADAAAAWLRAVGARAARVGPRGLQLLTQRERDVLAVLAEGLPNPEIAARLYISRRTVEHHVASILSKLGVRNRTEAAAYLTRVGE
;
A
#
# COMPACT_ATOMS: atom_id res chain seq x y z
N MET A 1 -15.79 -40.85 -30.60
CA MET A 1 -14.35 -40.73 -30.26
C MET A 1 -13.69 -39.73 -31.19
N GLU A 2 -13.61 -39.99 -32.49
CA GLU A 2 -12.93 -39.09 -33.44
C GLU A 2 -13.46 -37.64 -33.46
N GLU A 3 -14.78 -37.44 -33.32
CA GLU A 3 -15.41 -36.12 -33.16
C GLU A 3 -15.09 -35.45 -31.81
N ILE A 4 -15.03 -36.23 -30.72
CA ILE A 4 -14.68 -35.75 -29.38
C ILE A 4 -13.20 -35.33 -29.34
N ASP A 5 -12.31 -36.16 -29.89
CA ASP A 5 -10.86 -35.89 -29.95
C ASP A 5 -10.55 -34.71 -30.89
N GLY A 6 -11.38 -34.50 -31.92
CA GLY A 6 -11.32 -33.31 -32.76
C GLY A 6 -11.68 -32.04 -31.99
N LEU A 7 -12.76 -32.08 -31.21
CA LEU A 7 -13.21 -30.94 -30.39
C LEU A 7 -12.25 -30.64 -29.23
N LEU A 8 -11.68 -31.65 -28.58
CA LEU A 8 -10.66 -31.45 -27.54
C LEU A 8 -9.44 -30.72 -28.09
N ARG A 9 -8.87 -31.18 -29.21
CA ARG A 9 -7.73 -30.51 -29.87
C ARG A 9 -8.06 -29.11 -30.34
N ALA A 10 -9.27 -28.88 -30.85
CA ALA A 10 -9.72 -27.55 -31.24
C ALA A 10 -9.84 -26.62 -30.02
N GLY A 11 -10.35 -27.12 -28.89
CA GLY A 11 -10.43 -26.39 -27.63
C GLY A 11 -9.06 -26.05 -27.07
N GLU A 12 -8.12 -27.00 -27.05
CA GLU A 12 -6.74 -26.78 -26.61
C GLU A 12 -6.02 -25.73 -27.47
N LYS A 13 -6.18 -25.82 -28.79
CA LYS A 13 -5.65 -24.79 -29.70
C LYS A 13 -6.25 -23.42 -29.41
N ALA A 14 -7.56 -23.35 -29.21
CA ALA A 14 -8.24 -22.09 -28.89
C ALA A 14 -7.77 -21.49 -27.56
N LEU A 15 -7.52 -22.31 -26.52
CA LEU A 15 -6.91 -21.84 -25.27
C LEU A 15 -5.51 -21.26 -25.51
N GLY A 16 -4.66 -21.95 -26.27
CA GLY A 16 -3.31 -21.48 -26.59
C GLY A 16 -3.29 -20.19 -27.42
N ASP A 17 -4.28 -19.99 -28.28
CA ASP A 17 -4.44 -18.78 -29.09
C ASP A 17 -5.09 -17.62 -28.31
N GLY A 18 -5.60 -17.86 -27.09
CA GLY A 18 -6.37 -16.88 -26.31
C GLY A 18 -7.81 -16.67 -26.79
N ASP A 19 -8.34 -17.54 -27.65
CA ASP A 19 -9.74 -17.51 -28.08
C ASP A 19 -10.64 -18.25 -27.07
N TRP A 20 -10.90 -17.58 -25.95
CA TRP A 20 -11.67 -18.16 -24.84
C TRP A 20 -13.11 -18.51 -25.22
N VAL A 21 -13.70 -17.77 -26.16
CA VAL A 21 -15.07 -18.02 -26.63
C VAL A 21 -15.11 -19.31 -27.45
N ALA A 22 -14.18 -19.49 -28.37
CA ALA A 22 -14.06 -20.73 -29.14
C ALA A 22 -13.71 -21.93 -28.23
N ALA A 23 -12.80 -21.75 -27.27
CA ALA A 23 -12.46 -22.77 -26.30
C ALA A 23 -13.69 -23.22 -25.49
N ARG A 24 -14.47 -22.26 -24.95
CA ARG A 24 -15.71 -22.56 -24.22
C ARG A 24 -16.72 -23.31 -25.08
N ALA A 25 -16.86 -22.94 -26.36
CA ALA A 25 -17.77 -23.60 -27.27
C ALA A 25 -17.34 -25.06 -27.57
N ALA A 26 -16.04 -25.28 -27.82
CA ALA A 26 -15.49 -26.60 -28.09
C ALA A 26 -15.65 -27.53 -26.87
N PHE A 27 -15.19 -27.10 -25.68
CA PHE A 27 -15.26 -27.89 -24.47
C PHE A 27 -16.69 -28.03 -23.91
N GLY A 28 -17.55 -27.04 -24.15
CA GLY A 28 -18.96 -27.07 -23.76
C GLY A 28 -19.85 -27.97 -24.60
N SER A 29 -19.32 -28.56 -25.68
CA SER A 29 -20.07 -29.44 -26.57
C SER A 29 -20.50 -30.73 -25.87
N ALA A 30 -21.65 -31.28 -26.29
CA ALA A 30 -22.19 -32.51 -25.73
C ALA A 30 -21.19 -33.68 -25.88
N GLY A 31 -21.07 -34.52 -24.85
CA GLY A 31 -20.05 -35.57 -24.78
C GLY A 31 -18.68 -35.06 -24.31
N VAL A 32 -18.18 -33.94 -24.84
CA VAL A 32 -16.90 -33.35 -24.40
C VAL A 32 -17.00 -32.84 -22.96
N LYS A 33 -18.08 -32.12 -22.61
CA LYS A 33 -18.32 -31.61 -21.24
C LYS A 33 -18.58 -32.66 -20.16
N GLU A 34 -18.48 -33.95 -20.52
CA GLU A 34 -18.62 -35.10 -19.63
C GLU A 34 -17.28 -35.81 -19.41
N THR A 35 -16.25 -35.49 -20.19
CA THR A 35 -14.89 -36.00 -19.99
C THR A 35 -14.11 -35.13 -19.01
N ALA A 36 -13.03 -35.70 -18.46
CA ALA A 36 -12.17 -35.00 -17.53
C ALA A 36 -11.47 -33.80 -18.19
N GLU A 37 -10.91 -34.02 -19.38
CA GLU A 37 -10.19 -33.05 -20.19
C GLU A 37 -11.13 -31.94 -20.66
N GLY A 38 -12.33 -32.30 -21.11
CA GLY A 38 -13.34 -31.33 -21.54
C GLY A 38 -13.84 -30.45 -20.40
N LEU A 39 -14.05 -31.02 -19.20
CA LEU A 39 -14.41 -30.23 -18.02
C LEU A 39 -13.27 -29.32 -17.55
N SER A 40 -12.02 -29.79 -17.61
CA SER A 40 -10.86 -28.96 -17.26
C SER A 40 -10.75 -27.76 -18.20
N GLY A 41 -10.73 -27.98 -19.51
CA GLY A 41 -10.64 -26.91 -20.50
C GLY A 41 -11.85 -25.98 -20.51
N LEU A 42 -13.05 -26.50 -20.22
CA LEU A 42 -14.25 -25.67 -20.05
C LEU A 42 -14.10 -24.73 -18.84
N GLY A 43 -13.58 -25.24 -17.73
CA GLY A 43 -13.29 -24.44 -16.54
C GLY A 43 -12.31 -23.31 -16.83
N ASP A 44 -11.21 -23.62 -17.53
CA ASP A 44 -10.19 -22.64 -17.92
C ASP A 44 -10.82 -21.54 -18.81
N ALA A 45 -11.57 -21.91 -19.85
CA ALA A 45 -12.24 -20.94 -20.72
C ALA A 45 -13.28 -20.09 -19.97
N GLN A 46 -14.04 -20.68 -19.05
CA GLN A 46 -15.01 -19.95 -18.21
C GLN A 46 -14.32 -18.95 -17.29
N TRP A 47 -13.19 -19.34 -16.71
CA TRP A 47 -12.38 -18.47 -15.85
C TRP A 47 -11.88 -17.24 -16.60
N TRP A 48 -11.28 -17.45 -17.78
CA TRP A 48 -10.78 -16.35 -18.62
C TRP A 48 -11.89 -15.44 -19.17
N LEU A 49 -13.13 -15.96 -19.28
CA LEU A 49 -14.32 -15.17 -19.63
C LEU A 49 -15.01 -14.51 -18.41
N GLY A 50 -14.51 -14.74 -17.19
CA GLY A 50 -15.05 -14.16 -15.95
C GLY A 50 -16.27 -14.88 -15.36
N ASP A 51 -16.62 -16.06 -15.86
CA ASP A 51 -17.70 -16.89 -15.30
C ASP A 51 -17.16 -17.76 -14.14
N VAL A 52 -16.76 -17.09 -13.06
CA VAL A 52 -16.01 -17.70 -11.94
C VAL A 52 -16.76 -18.88 -11.32
N ARG A 53 -18.06 -18.75 -11.04
CA ARG A 53 -18.82 -19.84 -10.41
C ARG A 53 -18.94 -21.06 -11.32
N ALA A 54 -19.13 -20.86 -12.62
CA ALA A 54 -19.18 -21.97 -13.57
C ALA A 54 -17.81 -22.66 -13.71
N ALA A 55 -16.73 -21.87 -13.72
CA ALA A 55 -15.36 -22.40 -13.78
C ALA A 55 -15.07 -23.38 -12.64
N PHE A 56 -15.38 -22.97 -11.40
CA PHE A 56 -15.22 -23.84 -10.22
C PHE A 56 -16.05 -25.12 -10.33
N SER A 57 -17.32 -25.02 -10.73
CA SER A 57 -18.17 -26.20 -10.91
C SER A 57 -17.60 -27.18 -11.95
N SER A 58 -17.03 -26.66 -13.04
CA SER A 58 -16.37 -27.47 -14.08
C SER A 58 -15.11 -28.15 -13.53
N TRP A 59 -14.22 -27.42 -12.86
CA TRP A 59 -12.99 -27.98 -12.28
C TRP A 59 -13.23 -29.00 -11.17
N GLU A 60 -14.23 -28.81 -10.30
CA GLU A 60 -14.57 -29.79 -9.26
C GLU A 60 -15.04 -31.12 -9.85
N ARG A 61 -15.84 -31.04 -10.93
CA ARG A 61 -16.27 -32.23 -11.68
C ARG A 61 -15.11 -32.86 -12.43
N ALA A 62 -14.23 -32.06 -13.03
CA ALA A 62 -13.01 -32.54 -13.66
C ALA A 62 -12.13 -33.30 -12.66
N TYR A 63 -11.89 -32.74 -11.48
CA TYR A 63 -11.12 -33.38 -10.40
C TYR A 63 -11.69 -34.76 -10.05
N ALA A 64 -13.02 -34.88 -9.89
CA ALA A 64 -13.65 -36.14 -9.52
C ALA A 64 -13.41 -37.26 -10.56
N LEU A 65 -13.34 -36.92 -11.85
CA LEU A 65 -13.01 -37.84 -12.92
C LEU A 65 -11.51 -38.15 -12.97
N LEU A 66 -10.68 -37.10 -12.97
CA LEU A 66 -9.22 -37.19 -12.99
C LEU A 66 -8.67 -38.01 -11.83
N ARG A 67 -9.28 -37.91 -10.65
CA ARG A 67 -8.86 -38.70 -9.48
C ARG A 67 -8.82 -40.20 -9.74
N ARG A 68 -9.63 -40.70 -10.67
CA ARG A 68 -9.73 -42.12 -11.05
C ARG A 68 -8.90 -42.44 -12.29
N SER A 69 -8.88 -41.55 -13.29
CA SER A 69 -8.25 -41.79 -14.59
C SER A 69 -6.79 -41.31 -14.66
N ASN A 70 -6.48 -40.17 -14.06
CA ASN A 70 -5.16 -39.54 -14.06
C ASN A 70 -4.91 -38.78 -12.74
N PRO A 71 -4.48 -39.49 -11.67
CA PRO A 71 -4.30 -38.89 -10.36
C PRO A 71 -3.26 -37.76 -10.33
N ALA A 72 -2.24 -37.80 -11.20
CA ALA A 72 -1.27 -36.72 -11.32
C ALA A 72 -1.96 -35.42 -11.77
N GLN A 73 -2.74 -35.46 -12.86
CA GLN A 73 -3.51 -34.29 -13.31
C GLN A 73 -4.52 -33.78 -12.26
N ALA A 74 -5.10 -34.70 -11.47
CA ALA A 74 -5.99 -34.32 -10.37
C ALA A 74 -5.31 -33.45 -9.29
N VAL A 75 -3.99 -33.61 -9.09
CA VAL A 75 -3.22 -32.76 -8.16
C VAL A 75 -3.21 -31.31 -8.65
N PHE A 76 -2.96 -31.08 -9.93
CA PHE A 76 -2.95 -29.73 -10.52
C PHE A 76 -4.33 -29.07 -10.44
N THR A 77 -5.41 -29.81 -10.70
CA THR A 77 -6.78 -29.27 -10.50
C THR A 77 -7.05 -28.92 -9.04
N ALA A 78 -6.62 -29.76 -8.09
CA ALA A 78 -6.76 -29.48 -6.67
C ALA A 78 -5.91 -28.28 -6.21
N LEU A 79 -4.72 -28.10 -6.77
CA LEU A 79 -3.88 -26.92 -6.56
C LEU A 79 -4.62 -25.64 -7.00
N GLY A 80 -5.14 -25.61 -8.24
CA GLY A 80 -5.88 -24.46 -8.75
C GLY A 80 -7.10 -24.13 -7.88
N LEU A 81 -7.89 -25.15 -7.51
CA LEU A 81 -9.03 -24.97 -6.60
C LEU A 81 -8.60 -24.45 -5.23
N SER A 82 -7.50 -24.95 -4.66
CA SER A 82 -6.96 -24.49 -3.38
C SER A 82 -6.65 -22.98 -3.41
N LEU A 83 -5.83 -22.55 -4.38
CA LEU A 83 -5.38 -21.16 -4.50
C LEU A 83 -6.55 -20.21 -4.79
N LEU A 84 -7.46 -20.61 -5.67
CA LEU A 84 -8.53 -19.73 -6.12
C LEU A 84 -9.68 -19.66 -5.12
N TYR A 85 -9.99 -20.71 -4.34
CA TYR A 85 -11.07 -20.64 -3.34
C TYR A 85 -10.81 -19.55 -2.29
N ASP A 86 -9.59 -19.49 -1.78
CA ASP A 86 -9.20 -18.46 -0.80
C ASP A 86 -9.16 -17.07 -1.46
N ALA A 87 -8.47 -16.94 -2.60
CA ALA A 87 -8.28 -15.65 -3.25
C ALA A 87 -9.59 -14.98 -3.72
N ASN A 88 -10.62 -15.76 -4.05
CA ASN A 88 -11.87 -15.26 -4.63
C ASN A 88 -13.02 -15.21 -3.62
N PHE A 89 -13.18 -16.27 -2.82
CA PHE A 89 -14.31 -16.40 -1.89
C PHE A 89 -13.90 -16.18 -0.43
N GLY A 90 -12.60 -16.25 -0.10
CA GLY A 90 -12.12 -16.23 1.28
C GLY A 90 -12.54 -17.47 2.06
N ASP A 91 -12.84 -18.57 1.35
CA ASP A 91 -13.29 -19.84 1.91
C ASP A 91 -12.06 -20.67 2.33
N ARG A 92 -11.36 -20.22 3.39
CA ARG A 92 -10.11 -20.87 3.86
C ARG A 92 -10.27 -22.36 4.12
N ALA A 93 -11.41 -22.77 4.66
CA ALA A 93 -11.69 -24.19 4.93
C ALA A 93 -11.74 -25.03 3.63
N ALA A 94 -12.32 -24.48 2.56
CA ALA A 94 -12.36 -25.15 1.27
C ALA A 94 -10.95 -25.20 0.65
N ALA A 95 -10.22 -24.08 0.67
CA ALA A 95 -8.85 -24.01 0.19
C ALA A 95 -7.93 -25.04 0.88
N GLN A 96 -7.94 -25.08 2.22
CA GLN A 96 -7.19 -26.06 3.00
C GLN A 96 -7.62 -27.51 2.71
N GLY A 97 -8.92 -27.75 2.48
CA GLY A 97 -9.43 -29.05 2.08
C GLY A 97 -8.87 -29.52 0.73
N TRP A 98 -8.81 -28.62 -0.26
CA TRP A 98 -8.23 -28.88 -1.57
C TRP A 98 -6.70 -29.07 -1.51
N ALA A 99 -5.98 -28.25 -0.74
CA ALA A 99 -4.56 -28.46 -0.48
C ALA A 99 -4.28 -29.85 0.14
N ALA A 100 -5.06 -30.24 1.15
CA ALA A 100 -4.93 -31.55 1.78
C ALA A 100 -5.33 -32.71 0.86
N ARG A 101 -6.12 -32.46 -0.19
CA ARG A 101 -6.39 -33.43 -1.26
C ARG A 101 -5.21 -33.52 -2.21
N ALA A 102 -4.65 -32.38 -2.67
CA ALA A 102 -3.48 -32.33 -3.54
C ALA A 102 -2.31 -33.12 -2.94
N VAL A 103 -1.94 -32.83 -1.68
CA VAL A 103 -0.82 -33.48 -0.98
C VAL A 103 -1.03 -35.00 -0.86
N ARG A 104 -2.25 -35.44 -0.50
CA ARG A 104 -2.55 -36.87 -0.34
C ARG A 104 -2.46 -37.62 -1.65
N VAL A 105 -3.04 -37.06 -2.72
CA VAL A 105 -3.03 -37.69 -4.04
C VAL A 105 -1.61 -37.71 -4.60
N ALA A 106 -0.83 -36.64 -4.43
CA ALA A 106 0.57 -36.62 -4.84
C ALA A 106 1.39 -37.71 -4.13
N SER A 107 1.19 -37.91 -2.83
CA SER A 107 1.84 -39.00 -2.09
C SER A 107 1.47 -40.39 -2.60
N GLU A 108 0.26 -40.60 -3.14
CA GLU A 108 -0.12 -41.88 -3.75
C GLU A 108 0.50 -42.06 -5.14
N VAL A 109 0.66 -40.97 -5.90
CA VAL A 109 1.35 -40.99 -7.20
C VAL A 109 2.84 -41.30 -7.01
N GLY A 110 3.46 -40.77 -5.96
CA GLY A 110 4.85 -41.05 -5.61
C GLY A 110 5.87 -40.38 -6.54
N ASP A 111 5.43 -39.44 -7.36
CA ASP A 111 6.28 -38.66 -8.26
C ASP A 111 6.78 -37.39 -7.54
N PRO A 112 8.10 -37.11 -7.53
CA PRO A 112 8.66 -35.94 -6.85
C PRO A 112 8.15 -34.60 -7.39
N LEU A 113 7.99 -34.48 -8.72
CA LEU A 113 7.54 -33.24 -9.36
C LEU A 113 6.06 -32.97 -9.02
N VAL A 114 5.21 -34.00 -9.08
CA VAL A 114 3.80 -33.90 -8.65
C VAL A 114 3.70 -33.54 -7.15
N SER A 115 4.62 -34.04 -6.33
CA SER A 115 4.69 -33.70 -4.91
C SER A 115 5.10 -32.25 -4.67
N ALA A 116 6.02 -31.71 -5.47
CA ALA A 116 6.42 -30.31 -5.42
C ALA A 116 5.27 -29.37 -5.82
N TRP A 117 4.51 -29.70 -6.88
CA TRP A 117 3.28 -28.97 -7.22
C TRP A 117 2.22 -29.01 -6.09
N ALA A 118 2.08 -30.15 -5.40
CA ALA A 118 1.20 -30.22 -4.23
C ALA A 118 1.70 -29.41 -3.03
N SER A 119 3.02 -29.24 -2.88
CA SER A 119 3.62 -28.36 -1.87
C SER A 119 3.24 -26.90 -2.11
N LEU A 120 3.12 -26.42 -3.36
CA LEU A 120 2.58 -25.09 -3.62
C LEU A 120 1.12 -24.93 -3.17
N ALA A 121 0.29 -25.97 -3.33
CA ALA A 121 -1.11 -25.93 -2.87
C ALA A 121 -1.18 -25.78 -1.36
N ARG A 122 -0.29 -26.48 -0.66
CA ARG A 122 -0.12 -26.40 0.79
C ARG A 122 0.38 -25.01 1.22
N ALA A 123 1.39 -24.49 0.52
CA ALA A 123 1.96 -23.16 0.78
C ALA A 123 0.90 -22.06 0.62
N GLY A 124 0.15 -22.05 -0.47
CA GLY A 124 -0.90 -21.04 -0.69
C GLY A 124 -2.07 -21.07 0.31
N ALA A 125 -2.28 -22.19 1.01
CA ALA A 125 -3.34 -22.34 2.01
C ALA A 125 -2.87 -22.13 3.47
N ALA A 126 -1.58 -21.90 3.69
CA ALA A 126 -0.99 -21.78 5.02
C ALA A 126 -1.06 -20.35 5.59
N ASP A 127 -0.86 -20.26 6.89
CA ASP A 127 -0.88 -19.00 7.65
C ASP A 127 0.54 -18.50 7.99
N ASP A 128 1.46 -19.41 8.33
CA ASP A 128 2.83 -19.06 8.71
C ASP A 128 3.71 -18.84 7.48
N PRO A 129 4.21 -17.61 7.23
CA PRO A 129 5.07 -17.33 6.09
C PRO A 129 6.40 -18.11 6.11
N SER A 130 6.87 -18.54 7.27
CA SER A 130 8.12 -19.32 7.41
C SER A 130 7.95 -20.71 6.80
N ASP A 131 6.82 -21.36 7.08
CA ASP A 131 6.46 -22.65 6.48
C ASP A 131 6.27 -22.51 4.96
N VAL A 132 5.61 -21.44 4.52
CA VAL A 132 5.41 -21.13 3.09
C VAL A 132 6.75 -21.01 2.38
N ALA A 133 7.70 -20.24 2.93
CA ALA A 133 9.03 -20.07 2.36
C ALA A 133 9.76 -21.42 2.23
N ALA A 134 9.80 -22.22 3.31
CA ALA A 134 10.49 -23.51 3.32
C ALA A 134 9.89 -24.51 2.30
N TRP A 135 8.56 -24.55 2.14
CA TRP A 135 7.94 -25.43 1.16
C TRP A 135 8.13 -24.95 -0.27
N CYS A 136 8.19 -23.63 -0.51
CA CYS A 136 8.44 -23.09 -1.84
C CYS A 136 9.90 -23.26 -2.26
N GLU A 137 10.86 -23.08 -1.35
CA GLU A 137 12.28 -23.36 -1.58
C GLU A 137 12.48 -24.83 -1.97
N ALA A 138 11.91 -25.77 -1.21
CA ALA A 138 11.98 -27.19 -1.55
C ALA A 138 11.29 -27.54 -2.88
N ALA A 139 10.18 -26.85 -3.22
CA ALA A 139 9.51 -27.05 -4.50
C ALA A 139 10.33 -26.49 -5.67
N TYR A 140 11.01 -25.35 -5.47
CA TYR A 140 11.92 -24.74 -6.44
C TYR A 140 13.10 -25.66 -6.78
N ASP A 141 13.75 -26.27 -5.77
CA ASP A 141 14.86 -27.20 -6.00
C ASP A 141 14.45 -28.38 -6.90
N VAL A 142 13.27 -28.95 -6.64
CA VAL A 142 12.71 -30.03 -7.46
C VAL A 142 12.36 -29.54 -8.87
N ALA A 143 11.83 -28.32 -9.00
CA ALA A 143 11.48 -27.74 -10.30
C ALA A 143 12.70 -27.60 -11.21
N VAL A 144 13.79 -27.05 -10.66
CA VAL A 144 15.06 -26.87 -11.38
C VAL A 144 15.66 -28.21 -11.79
N GLU A 145 15.66 -29.21 -10.89
CA GLU A 145 16.16 -30.55 -11.21
C GLU A 145 15.33 -31.23 -12.32
N ALA A 146 14.02 -31.05 -12.29
CA ALA A 146 13.09 -31.63 -13.26
C ALA A 146 12.99 -30.84 -14.57
N GLY A 147 13.44 -29.57 -14.60
CA GLY A 147 13.24 -28.66 -15.73
C GLY A 147 11.79 -28.21 -15.92
N ASP A 148 11.00 -28.14 -14.84
CA ASP A 148 9.63 -27.62 -14.86
C ASP A 148 9.61 -26.13 -14.56
N THR A 149 9.67 -25.32 -15.62
CA THR A 149 9.80 -23.86 -15.51
C THR A 149 8.53 -23.19 -14.97
N ASP A 150 7.34 -23.74 -15.20
CA ASP A 150 6.11 -23.18 -14.62
C ASP A 150 6.11 -23.34 -13.09
N LEU A 151 6.56 -24.50 -12.59
CA LEU A 151 6.72 -24.73 -11.15
C LEU A 151 7.79 -23.81 -10.56
N GLU A 152 8.93 -23.68 -11.25
CA GLU A 152 10.04 -22.83 -10.82
C GLU A 152 9.58 -21.40 -10.59
N LEU A 153 8.92 -20.80 -11.59
CA LEU A 153 8.43 -19.42 -11.52
C LEU A 153 7.32 -19.25 -10.45
N CYS A 154 6.40 -20.21 -10.33
CA CYS A 154 5.37 -20.17 -9.29
C CYS A 154 5.96 -20.30 -7.87
N ALA A 155 6.95 -21.16 -7.69
CA ALA A 155 7.64 -21.37 -6.42
C ALA A 155 8.44 -20.14 -6.02
N LEU A 156 9.24 -19.56 -6.93
CA LEU A 156 9.94 -18.30 -6.72
C LEU A 156 8.99 -17.17 -6.30
N SER A 157 7.84 -17.06 -6.98
CA SER A 157 6.88 -16.01 -6.70
C SER A 157 6.25 -16.12 -5.30
N LEU A 158 5.79 -17.30 -4.90
CA LEU A 158 5.24 -17.50 -3.56
C LEU A 158 6.31 -17.40 -2.47
N TRP A 159 7.52 -17.89 -2.74
CA TRP A 159 8.65 -17.75 -1.84
C TRP A 159 8.95 -16.26 -1.59
N GLY A 160 9.10 -15.47 -2.66
CA GLY A 160 9.31 -14.03 -2.55
C GLY A 160 8.21 -13.32 -1.77
N SER A 161 6.94 -13.69 -1.98
CA SER A 161 5.82 -13.16 -1.19
C SER A 161 5.93 -13.50 0.31
N ALA A 162 6.37 -14.72 0.63
CA ALA A 162 6.57 -15.16 2.01
C ALA A 162 7.68 -14.35 2.69
N LEU A 163 8.82 -14.14 2.02
CA LEU A 163 9.92 -13.31 2.52
C LEU A 163 9.48 -11.86 2.76
N VAL A 164 8.68 -11.27 1.85
CA VAL A 164 8.10 -9.94 2.05
C VAL A 164 7.23 -9.90 3.32
N ASN A 165 6.39 -10.91 3.57
CA ASN A 165 5.57 -10.98 4.79
C ASN A 165 6.41 -11.12 6.08
N LEU A 166 7.57 -11.79 5.99
CA LEU A 166 8.55 -11.88 7.09
C LEU A 166 9.34 -10.57 7.30
N GLY A 167 9.19 -9.59 6.40
CA GLY A 167 9.92 -8.33 6.44
C GLY A 167 11.33 -8.42 5.84
N GLN A 168 11.60 -9.44 5.02
CA GLN A 168 12.79 -9.59 4.17
C GLN A 168 12.45 -9.11 2.74
N ALA A 169 12.19 -7.81 2.63
CA ALA A 169 11.71 -7.14 1.43
C ALA A 169 12.72 -7.15 0.28
N ILE A 170 14.03 -6.99 0.53
CA ILE A 170 15.02 -6.91 -0.56
C ILE A 170 15.09 -8.23 -1.31
N GLU A 171 15.33 -9.32 -0.58
CA GLU A 171 15.38 -10.67 -1.16
C GLU A 171 14.03 -11.09 -1.73
N GLY A 172 12.95 -10.89 -0.96
CA GLY A 172 11.62 -11.27 -1.40
C GLY A 172 11.17 -10.58 -2.68
N THR A 173 11.49 -9.30 -2.85
CA THR A 173 11.15 -8.58 -4.08
C THR A 173 12.03 -8.95 -5.27
N ALA A 174 13.30 -9.32 -5.04
CA ALA A 174 14.15 -9.84 -6.10
C ALA A 174 13.60 -11.15 -6.69
N LEU A 175 13.15 -12.08 -5.84
CA LEU A 175 12.52 -13.34 -6.29
C LEU A 175 11.21 -13.09 -7.06
N LEU A 176 10.41 -12.11 -6.63
CA LEU A 176 9.19 -11.71 -7.33
C LEU A 176 9.50 -11.12 -8.71
N ASP A 177 10.51 -10.27 -8.81
CA ASP A 177 10.96 -9.65 -10.06
C ASP A 177 11.47 -10.71 -11.05
N GLU A 178 12.28 -11.65 -10.56
CA GLU A 178 12.80 -12.78 -11.35
C GLU A 178 11.66 -13.68 -11.88
N ALA A 179 10.72 -14.07 -11.01
CA ALA A 179 9.59 -14.90 -11.40
C ALA A 179 8.70 -14.23 -12.46
N LEU A 180 8.42 -12.94 -12.32
CA LEU A 180 7.59 -12.24 -13.31
C LEU A 180 8.37 -11.98 -14.62
N ALA A 181 9.67 -11.73 -14.55
CA ALA A 181 10.52 -11.59 -15.72
C ALA A 181 10.53 -12.88 -16.57
N GLY A 182 10.78 -14.05 -15.95
CA GLY A 182 10.79 -15.33 -16.65
C GLY A 182 9.41 -15.68 -17.22
N ALA A 183 8.34 -15.41 -16.46
CA ALA A 183 6.97 -15.64 -16.92
C ALA A 183 6.63 -14.80 -18.16
N LEU A 184 6.95 -13.50 -18.16
CA LEU A 184 6.72 -12.61 -19.31
C LEU A 184 7.70 -12.85 -20.47
N GLY A 185 8.90 -13.34 -20.16
CA GLY A 185 9.90 -13.77 -21.15
C GLY A 185 9.48 -15.00 -21.96
N GLY A 186 8.41 -15.68 -21.55
CA GLY A 186 7.89 -16.87 -22.22
C GLY A 186 8.63 -18.15 -21.86
N GLU A 187 9.29 -18.18 -20.70
CA GLU A 187 9.96 -19.39 -20.19
C GLU A 187 8.92 -20.41 -19.67
N GLY A 188 7.83 -19.92 -19.07
CA GLY A 188 6.68 -20.75 -18.68
C GLY A 188 5.81 -21.17 -19.87
N ALA A 189 5.21 -22.36 -19.80
CA ALA A 189 4.37 -22.88 -20.88
C ALA A 189 2.92 -22.39 -20.79
N ARG A 190 2.49 -21.85 -19.63
CA ARG A 190 1.08 -21.50 -19.38
C ARG A 190 0.87 -20.00 -19.17
N PRO A 191 -0.19 -19.41 -19.77
CA PRO A 191 -0.57 -18.02 -19.48
C PRO A 191 -1.00 -17.83 -18.02
N ASP A 192 -1.49 -18.90 -17.37
CA ASP A 192 -1.86 -18.88 -15.95
C ASP A 192 -0.66 -18.56 -15.03
N THR A 193 0.56 -18.96 -15.42
CA THR A 193 1.78 -18.66 -14.68
C THR A 193 2.05 -17.15 -14.65
N VAL A 194 1.87 -16.46 -15.78
CA VAL A 194 1.98 -14.99 -15.85
C VAL A 194 0.94 -14.32 -14.94
N VAL A 195 -0.31 -14.80 -14.96
CA VAL A 195 -1.37 -14.27 -14.09
C VAL A 195 -1.01 -14.47 -12.62
N PHE A 196 -0.56 -15.67 -12.27
CA PHE A 196 -0.19 -16.03 -10.91
C PHE A 196 0.96 -15.16 -10.38
N THR A 197 2.08 -15.11 -11.09
CA THR A 197 3.27 -14.34 -10.67
C THR A 197 2.96 -12.84 -10.59
N SER A 198 2.17 -12.32 -11.53
CA SER A 198 1.71 -10.92 -11.52
C SER A 198 0.85 -10.61 -10.30
N CYS A 199 -0.13 -11.47 -9.98
CA CYS A 199 -1.03 -11.29 -8.83
C CYS A 199 -0.26 -11.32 -7.51
N VAL A 200 0.66 -12.27 -7.36
CA VAL A 200 1.46 -12.43 -6.16
C VAL A 200 2.41 -11.24 -6.00
N LEU A 201 3.05 -10.77 -7.07
CA LEU A 201 3.89 -9.56 -7.05
C LEU A 201 3.10 -8.33 -6.62
N MET A 202 1.95 -8.06 -7.26
CA MET A 202 1.13 -6.88 -6.93
C MET A 202 0.72 -6.86 -5.47
N ARG A 203 0.16 -7.97 -4.96
CA ARG A 203 -0.29 -8.04 -3.56
C ARG A 203 0.87 -7.92 -2.57
N SER A 204 2.05 -8.44 -2.92
CA SER A 204 3.24 -8.36 -2.06
C SER A 204 3.79 -6.94 -2.03
N CYS A 205 3.84 -6.26 -3.17
CA CYS A 205 4.27 -4.87 -3.26
C CYS A 205 3.32 -3.92 -2.53
N VAL A 206 1.99 -4.14 -2.61
CA VAL A 206 1.01 -3.37 -1.82
C VAL A 206 1.27 -3.52 -0.32
N ARG A 207 1.50 -4.76 0.16
CA ARG A 207 1.82 -5.03 1.57
C ARG A 207 3.14 -4.39 2.01
N GLY A 208 4.18 -4.47 1.16
CA GLY A 208 5.51 -3.93 1.42
C GLY A 208 5.67 -2.42 1.17
N ALA A 209 4.65 -1.77 0.61
CA ALA A 209 4.68 -0.38 0.11
C ALA A 209 5.72 -0.12 -1.00
N ASP A 210 5.94 -1.08 -1.89
CA ASP A 210 6.79 -0.90 -3.07
C ASP A 210 5.95 -0.55 -4.32
N PHE A 211 5.38 0.65 -4.29
CA PHE A 211 4.49 1.16 -5.32
C PHE A 211 5.18 1.41 -6.68
N PRO A 212 6.41 1.94 -6.74
CA PRO A 212 7.10 2.14 -8.01
C PRO A 212 7.28 0.84 -8.78
N ARG A 213 7.60 -0.27 -8.10
CA ARG A 213 7.73 -1.59 -8.74
C ARG A 213 6.43 -2.03 -9.40
N VAL A 214 5.27 -1.84 -8.75
CA VAL A 214 3.97 -2.19 -9.35
C VAL A 214 3.74 -1.41 -10.65
N VAL A 215 4.02 -0.11 -10.64
CA VAL A 215 3.84 0.75 -11.83
C VAL A 215 4.75 0.30 -12.98
N GLN A 216 5.99 -0.08 -12.69
CA GLN A 216 6.93 -0.57 -13.70
C GLN A 216 6.47 -1.88 -14.32
N TRP A 217 6.12 -2.87 -13.51
CA TRP A 217 5.65 -4.16 -14.01
C TRP A 217 4.31 -4.10 -14.72
N THR A 218 3.41 -3.21 -14.28
CA THR A 218 2.12 -3.00 -14.98
C THR A 218 2.33 -2.59 -16.43
N ARG A 219 3.36 -1.78 -16.73
CA ARG A 219 3.69 -1.41 -18.12
C ARG A 219 4.25 -2.59 -18.91
N SER A 220 5.10 -3.41 -18.29
CA SER A 220 5.66 -4.60 -18.94
C SER A 220 4.59 -5.66 -19.23
N LEU A 221 3.44 -5.56 -18.57
CA LEU A 221 2.31 -6.46 -18.72
C LEU A 221 1.42 -6.08 -19.93
N ASP A 222 1.55 -4.88 -20.49
CA ASP A 222 0.71 -4.31 -21.58
C ASP A 222 0.51 -5.28 -22.76
N ASP A 223 1.59 -5.82 -23.33
CA ASP A 223 1.52 -6.74 -24.48
C ASP A 223 0.77 -8.05 -24.14
N PHE A 224 0.95 -8.56 -22.91
CA PHE A 224 0.22 -9.75 -22.45
C PHE A 224 -1.28 -9.46 -22.34
N ILE A 225 -1.64 -8.27 -21.83
CA ILE A 225 -3.04 -7.81 -21.74
C ILE A 225 -3.69 -7.78 -23.11
N GLU A 226 -3.01 -7.15 -24.07
CA GLU A 226 -3.53 -6.93 -25.41
C GLU A 226 -3.77 -8.26 -26.14
N ARG A 227 -2.86 -9.22 -25.96
CA ARG A 227 -2.88 -10.49 -26.68
C ARG A 227 -3.90 -11.49 -26.13
N TYR A 228 -3.79 -11.82 -24.85
CA TYR A 228 -4.61 -12.88 -24.27
C TYR A 228 -5.95 -12.36 -23.76
N GLY A 229 -6.14 -11.04 -23.81
CA GLY A 229 -6.89 -10.40 -22.75
C GLY A 229 -6.18 -10.68 -21.43
N CYS A 230 -6.46 -9.86 -20.43
CA CYS A 230 -6.15 -10.33 -19.10
C CYS A 230 -7.14 -9.70 -18.16
N PRO A 231 -7.64 -10.48 -17.21
CA PRO A 231 -8.42 -9.95 -16.13
C PRO A 231 -7.53 -9.19 -15.14
N TYR A 232 -6.66 -8.26 -15.58
CA TYR A 232 -6.26 -7.09 -14.74
C TYR A 232 -7.49 -6.37 -14.18
N LEU A 233 -8.64 -6.65 -14.79
CA LEU A 233 -9.98 -6.17 -14.53
C LEU A 233 -10.85 -7.11 -13.71
N HIS A 234 -10.39 -8.28 -13.25
CA HIS A 234 -11.09 -8.94 -12.14
C HIS A 234 -10.89 -8.14 -10.86
N ALA A 235 -11.83 -8.30 -9.93
CA ALA A 235 -11.94 -7.40 -8.80
C ALA A 235 -10.65 -7.32 -7.94
N THR A 236 -9.84 -8.38 -7.83
CA THR A 236 -8.67 -8.45 -6.94
C THR A 236 -7.49 -7.60 -7.43
N CYS A 237 -7.15 -7.69 -8.72
CA CYS A 237 -6.06 -6.90 -9.29
C CYS A 237 -6.38 -5.39 -9.23
N ARG A 238 -7.63 -5.01 -9.55
CA ARG A 238 -8.08 -3.62 -9.39
C ARG A 238 -8.11 -3.16 -7.94
N ALA A 239 -8.47 -4.03 -6.99
CA ALA A 239 -8.39 -3.70 -5.57
C ALA A 239 -6.95 -3.38 -5.15
N SER A 240 -6.00 -4.23 -5.55
CA SER A 240 -4.57 -4.04 -5.27
C SER A 240 -4.01 -2.79 -5.95
N TYR A 241 -4.32 -2.56 -7.24
CA TYR A 241 -3.89 -1.35 -7.94
C TYR A 241 -4.53 -0.08 -7.35
N GLY A 242 -5.79 -0.16 -6.96
CA GLY A 242 -6.47 0.90 -6.22
C GLY A 242 -5.75 1.24 -4.91
N ALA A 243 -5.27 0.25 -4.16
CA ALA A 243 -4.48 0.48 -2.95
C ALA A 243 -3.16 1.22 -3.21
N VAL A 244 -2.48 0.89 -4.32
CA VAL A 244 -1.29 1.62 -4.79
C VAL A 244 -1.65 3.09 -5.04
N LEU A 245 -2.71 3.34 -5.82
CA LEU A 245 -3.16 4.69 -6.17
C LEU A 245 -3.57 5.51 -4.93
N VAL A 246 -4.22 4.90 -3.93
CA VAL A 246 -4.50 5.53 -2.63
C VAL A 246 -3.20 5.99 -1.98
N SER A 247 -2.19 5.12 -1.98
CA SER A 247 -0.93 5.34 -1.27
C SER A 247 -0.06 6.42 -1.92
N ILE A 248 0.01 6.45 -3.25
CA ILE A 248 0.78 7.46 -4.02
C ILE A 248 0.03 8.78 -4.24
N GLY A 249 -1.24 8.86 -3.85
CA GLY A 249 -2.02 10.10 -3.88
C GLY A 249 -2.85 10.35 -5.14
N ASP A 250 -2.93 9.40 -6.08
CA ASP A 250 -3.81 9.48 -7.26
C ASP A 250 -5.24 9.04 -6.89
N TRP A 251 -5.86 9.80 -6.00
CA TRP A 251 -7.11 9.44 -5.32
C TRP A 251 -8.33 9.36 -6.24
N LEU A 252 -8.34 10.14 -7.32
CA LEU A 252 -9.41 10.10 -8.30
C LEU A 252 -9.41 8.76 -9.05
N ARG A 253 -8.25 8.32 -9.54
CA ARG A 253 -8.14 7.02 -10.19
C ARG A 253 -8.32 5.88 -9.19
N ALA A 254 -7.78 6.02 -7.97
CA ALA A 254 -7.99 5.04 -6.90
C ALA A 254 -9.48 4.78 -6.64
N GLU A 255 -10.29 5.84 -6.54
CA GLU A 255 -11.74 5.72 -6.32
C GLU A 255 -12.43 4.98 -7.47
N ASN A 256 -12.08 5.26 -8.72
CA ASN A 256 -12.64 4.59 -9.88
C ASN A 256 -12.31 3.08 -9.87
N GLU A 257 -11.03 2.73 -9.68
CA GLU A 257 -10.57 1.35 -9.69
C GLU A 257 -11.18 0.52 -8.55
N LEU A 258 -11.21 1.09 -7.34
CA LEU A 258 -11.76 0.42 -6.17
C LEU A 258 -13.29 0.29 -6.22
N THR A 259 -13.99 1.30 -6.74
CA THR A 259 -15.44 1.22 -6.93
C THR A 259 -15.78 0.14 -7.94
N ALA A 260 -15.08 0.13 -9.08
CA ALA A 260 -15.23 -0.92 -10.06
C ALA A 260 -14.94 -2.28 -9.42
N ALA A 261 -13.84 -2.43 -8.65
CA ALA A 261 -13.46 -3.63 -7.90
C ALA A 261 -14.62 -4.15 -7.04
N ALA A 262 -15.20 -3.29 -6.21
CA ALA A 262 -16.34 -3.63 -5.37
C ALA A 262 -17.58 -4.05 -6.18
N GLU A 263 -17.82 -3.43 -7.33
CA GLU A 263 -18.96 -3.76 -8.20
C GLU A 263 -18.81 -5.14 -8.85
N LEU A 264 -17.65 -5.47 -9.40
CA LEU A 264 -17.42 -6.80 -9.97
C LEU A 264 -17.38 -7.90 -8.91
N ALA A 265 -16.95 -7.57 -7.69
CA ALA A 265 -16.93 -8.53 -6.58
C ALA A 265 -18.31 -8.80 -5.97
N ARG A 266 -19.30 -7.97 -6.27
CA ARG A 266 -20.62 -8.01 -5.64
C ARG A 266 -21.28 -9.39 -5.84
N ASP A 267 -21.77 -9.98 -4.75
CA ASP A 267 -22.49 -11.27 -4.71
C ASP A 267 -21.69 -12.52 -5.16
N ALA A 268 -20.48 -12.32 -5.69
CA ALA A 268 -19.64 -13.38 -6.25
C ALA A 268 -18.32 -13.56 -5.49
N LEU A 269 -17.69 -12.48 -5.02
CA LEU A 269 -16.31 -12.50 -4.50
C LEU A 269 -16.21 -11.76 -3.15
N PRO A 270 -16.75 -12.32 -2.06
CA PRO A 270 -16.85 -11.62 -0.78
C PRO A 270 -15.50 -11.22 -0.15
N ALA A 271 -14.42 -11.95 -0.42
CA ALA A 271 -13.08 -11.57 0.06
C ALA A 271 -12.59 -10.30 -0.62
N VAL A 272 -12.74 -10.23 -1.94
CA VAL A 272 -12.33 -9.09 -2.76
C VAL A 272 -13.20 -7.87 -2.49
N GLN A 273 -14.49 -8.07 -2.25
CA GLN A 273 -15.39 -7.00 -1.84
C GLN A 273 -14.95 -6.36 -0.53
N ALA A 274 -14.54 -7.17 0.46
CA ALA A 274 -14.03 -6.67 1.73
C ALA A 274 -12.70 -5.91 1.58
N GLU A 275 -11.81 -6.39 0.70
CA GLU A 275 -10.54 -5.72 0.39
C GLU A 275 -10.77 -4.36 -0.30
N ALA A 276 -11.61 -4.30 -1.34
CA ALA A 276 -11.98 -3.05 -1.99
C ALA A 276 -12.64 -2.06 -1.02
N ALA A 277 -13.51 -2.55 -0.12
CA ALA A 277 -14.13 -1.74 0.92
C ALA A 277 -13.10 -1.19 1.92
N ALA A 278 -12.10 -1.99 2.31
CA ALA A 278 -11.02 -1.57 3.19
C ALA A 278 -10.20 -0.43 2.57
N PHE A 279 -9.78 -0.56 1.31
CA PHE A 279 -9.00 0.48 0.63
C PHE A 279 -9.82 1.75 0.33
N LEU A 280 -11.11 1.61 -0.03
CA LEU A 280 -12.01 2.77 -0.13
C LEU A 280 -12.14 3.47 1.23
N ALA A 281 -12.27 2.72 2.32
CA ALA A 281 -12.33 3.30 3.65
C ALA A 281 -11.02 4.01 4.04
N GLU A 282 -9.85 3.47 3.71
CA GLU A 282 -8.57 4.17 3.88
C GLU A 282 -8.52 5.48 3.11
N LEU A 283 -8.96 5.48 1.84
CA LEU A 283 -9.10 6.70 1.05
C LEU A 283 -10.03 7.71 1.71
N ARG A 284 -11.20 7.26 2.21
CA ARG A 284 -12.14 8.12 2.95
C ARG A 284 -11.51 8.69 4.22
N LEU A 285 -10.74 7.91 4.96
CA LEU A 285 -10.02 8.39 6.14
C LEU A 285 -8.98 9.45 5.75
N GLY A 286 -8.24 9.25 4.66
CA GLY A 286 -7.33 10.25 4.09
C GLY A 286 -8.03 11.56 3.72
N GLN A 287 -9.24 11.48 3.18
CA GLN A 287 -10.08 12.64 2.84
C GLN A 287 -10.82 13.26 4.04
N GLY A 288 -10.65 12.72 5.26
CA GLY A 288 -11.37 13.17 6.45
C GLY A 288 -12.84 12.73 6.53
N ARG A 289 -13.31 11.87 5.61
CA ARG A 289 -14.70 11.35 5.52
C ARG A 289 -14.94 10.15 6.44
N VAL A 290 -14.67 10.29 7.74
CA VAL A 290 -14.67 9.19 8.73
C VAL A 290 -16.00 8.41 8.78
N ALA A 291 -17.15 9.10 8.73
CA ALA A 291 -18.45 8.44 8.76
C ALA A 291 -18.71 7.59 7.51
N GLU A 292 -18.20 8.00 6.36
CA GLU A 292 -18.32 7.22 5.12
C GLU A 292 -17.38 6.00 5.15
N ALA A 293 -16.16 6.17 5.65
CA ALA A 293 -15.23 5.06 5.87
C ALA A 293 -15.89 3.94 6.70
N ARG A 294 -16.52 4.29 7.84
CA ARG A 294 -17.21 3.29 8.69
C ARG A 294 -18.37 2.59 8.00
N ARG A 295 -19.14 3.30 7.17
CA ARG A 295 -20.23 2.68 6.39
C ARG A 295 -19.71 1.67 5.39
N LEU A 296 -18.59 1.96 4.72
CA LEU A 296 -17.96 1.02 3.78
C LEU A 296 -17.52 -0.28 4.45
N LEU A 297 -17.07 -0.20 5.71
CA LEU A 297 -16.60 -1.37 6.47
C LEU A 297 -17.73 -2.20 7.10
N THR A 298 -18.98 -1.74 7.03
CA THR A 298 -20.11 -2.41 7.68
C THR A 298 -20.37 -3.77 7.03
N GLY A 299 -20.45 -4.84 7.83
CA GLY A 299 -20.62 -6.21 7.37
C GLY A 299 -19.32 -6.95 7.04
N PHE A 300 -18.16 -6.29 7.18
CA PHE A 300 -16.84 -6.88 6.96
C PHE A 300 -15.92 -6.78 8.19
N GLU A 301 -16.45 -6.43 9.36
CA GLU A 301 -15.69 -6.08 10.57
C GLU A 301 -14.75 -7.19 11.05
N ASP A 302 -15.11 -8.45 10.80
CA ASP A 302 -14.32 -9.61 11.21
C ASP A 302 -13.21 -9.98 10.21
N ARG A 303 -13.17 -9.38 9.02
CA ARG A 303 -12.16 -9.67 7.98
C ARG A 303 -10.80 -9.06 8.34
N THR A 304 -9.72 -9.85 8.24
CA THR A 304 -8.36 -9.42 8.61
C THR A 304 -7.94 -8.11 7.96
N VAL A 305 -8.14 -7.96 6.65
CA VAL A 305 -7.80 -6.73 5.89
C VAL A 305 -8.57 -5.48 6.37
N VAL A 306 -9.75 -5.65 6.98
CA VAL A 306 -10.61 -4.55 7.44
C VAL A 306 -10.24 -4.08 8.84
N ARG A 307 -9.80 -4.99 9.73
CA ARG A 307 -9.64 -4.69 11.16
C ARG A 307 -8.65 -3.54 11.44
N PRO A 308 -7.48 -3.42 10.77
CA PRO A 308 -6.60 -2.26 10.96
C PRO A 308 -7.22 -0.94 10.50
N VAL A 309 -8.01 -0.96 9.41
CA VAL A 309 -8.70 0.23 8.89
C VAL A 309 -9.83 0.66 9.82
N LEU A 310 -10.57 -0.30 10.37
CA LEU A 310 -11.62 -0.04 11.35
C LEU A 310 -11.05 0.57 12.64
N ALA A 311 -9.91 0.07 13.12
CA ALA A 311 -9.21 0.66 14.26
C ALA A 311 -8.77 2.12 13.99
N ALA A 312 -8.22 2.38 12.80
CA ALA A 312 -7.89 3.74 12.37
C ALA A 312 -9.13 4.64 12.28
N ALA A 313 -10.28 4.12 11.83
CA ALA A 313 -11.54 4.85 11.80
C ALA A 313 -12.06 5.20 13.20
N TYR A 314 -11.95 4.29 14.18
CA TYR A 314 -12.28 4.58 15.58
C TYR A 314 -11.38 5.68 16.15
N LEU A 315 -10.08 5.59 15.93
CA LEU A 315 -9.14 6.62 16.38
C LEU A 315 -9.45 7.98 15.73
N ALA A 316 -9.72 8.00 14.42
CA ALA A 316 -10.11 9.22 13.71
C ALA A 316 -11.43 9.81 14.24
N ALA A 317 -12.36 8.99 14.71
CA ALA A 317 -13.61 9.43 15.34
C ALA A 317 -13.43 9.91 16.80
N GLY A 318 -12.23 9.76 17.39
CA GLY A 318 -11.99 10.05 18.81
C GLY A 318 -12.43 8.93 19.76
N GLU A 319 -12.82 7.77 19.23
CA GLU A 319 -13.24 6.59 20.00
C GLU A 319 -12.00 5.78 20.43
N VAL A 320 -11.08 6.42 21.18
CA VAL A 320 -9.75 5.89 21.51
C VAL A 320 -9.81 4.52 22.20
N ALA A 321 -10.72 4.34 23.17
CA ALA A 321 -10.87 3.08 23.89
C ALA A 321 -11.26 1.89 22.97
N MET A 322 -12.11 2.15 21.97
CA MET A 322 -12.51 1.14 20.98
C MET A 322 -11.33 0.77 20.08
N ALA A 323 -10.57 1.76 19.62
CA ALA A 323 -9.36 1.53 18.82
C ALA A 323 -8.34 0.67 19.59
N VAL A 324 -8.03 1.04 20.85
CA VAL A 324 -7.09 0.29 21.70
C VAL A 324 -7.55 -1.15 21.91
N SER A 325 -8.82 -1.37 22.25
CA SER A 325 -9.37 -2.71 22.48
C SER A 325 -9.26 -3.58 21.23
N LEU A 326 -9.63 -3.02 20.07
CA LEU A 326 -9.60 -3.73 18.79
C LEU A 326 -8.16 -4.08 18.35
N VAL A 327 -7.22 -3.16 18.52
CA VAL A 327 -5.80 -3.38 18.15
C VAL A 327 -5.12 -4.38 19.08
N ARG A 328 -5.35 -4.31 20.40
CA ARG A 328 -4.79 -5.29 21.35
C ARG A 328 -5.25 -6.71 21.07
N ARG A 329 -6.53 -6.89 20.69
CA ARG A 329 -7.05 -8.19 20.29
C ARG A 329 -6.30 -8.75 19.08
N GLN A 330 -6.10 -7.92 18.05
CA GLN A 330 -5.37 -8.32 16.84
C GLN A 330 -3.90 -8.64 17.08
N LEU A 331 -3.20 -7.85 17.91
CA LEU A 331 -1.82 -8.16 18.28
C LEU A 331 -1.69 -9.48 19.06
N GLY A 332 -2.76 -9.91 19.75
CA GLY A 332 -2.81 -11.21 20.42
C GLY A 332 -2.85 -12.41 19.47
N ASP A 333 -3.20 -12.19 18.20
CA ASP A 333 -3.25 -13.23 17.16
C ASP A 333 -1.88 -13.45 16.48
N SER A 334 -0.81 -12.80 16.98
CA SER A 334 0.56 -12.88 16.43
C SER A 334 0.64 -12.62 14.92
N PRO A 335 0.24 -11.42 14.46
CA PRO A 335 0.21 -11.10 13.03
C PRO A 335 1.64 -11.03 12.43
N PRO A 336 1.79 -11.20 11.10
CA PRO A 336 3.06 -11.03 10.40
C PRO A 336 3.66 -9.62 10.60
N ALA A 337 4.99 -9.50 10.42
CA ALA A 337 5.76 -8.31 10.81
C ALA A 337 5.22 -6.98 10.24
N LEU A 338 4.80 -6.96 8.95
CA LEU A 338 4.25 -5.76 8.32
C LEU A 338 2.92 -5.31 8.94
N GLU A 339 2.03 -6.27 9.22
CA GLU A 339 0.75 -6.00 9.87
C GLU A 339 0.94 -5.66 11.35
N GLU A 340 1.83 -6.38 12.04
CA GLU A 340 2.22 -6.08 13.42
C GLU A 340 2.72 -4.64 13.54
N ALA A 341 3.61 -4.20 12.65
CA ALA A 341 4.13 -2.84 12.66
C ALA A 341 3.03 -1.78 12.50
N ARG A 342 2.06 -1.99 11.60
CA ARG A 342 0.90 -1.10 11.43
C ARG A 342 0.05 -1.03 12.70
N LEU A 343 -0.20 -2.18 13.33
CA LEU A 343 -1.00 -2.27 14.55
C LEU A 343 -0.29 -1.64 15.76
N ILE A 344 1.03 -1.86 15.91
CA ILE A 344 1.82 -1.23 16.99
C ILE A 344 1.82 0.29 16.81
N GLU A 345 1.96 0.80 15.59
CA GLU A 345 1.88 2.24 15.34
C GLU A 345 0.51 2.78 15.78
N LEU A 346 -0.60 2.20 15.29
CA LEU A 346 -1.96 2.60 15.67
C LEU A 346 -2.19 2.57 17.19
N LEU A 347 -1.68 1.55 17.89
CA LEU A 347 -1.77 1.46 19.35
C LEU A 347 -0.99 2.61 20.00
N GLY A 348 0.21 2.91 19.52
CA GLY A 348 1.02 4.03 20.00
C GLY A 348 0.35 5.39 19.76
N GLU A 349 -0.27 5.58 18.59
CA GLU A 349 -1.04 6.79 18.30
C GLU A 349 -2.24 6.95 19.24
N ALA A 350 -2.94 5.85 19.52
CA ALA A 350 -4.08 5.82 20.42
C ALA A 350 -3.65 6.09 21.88
N SER A 351 -2.55 5.51 22.36
CA SER A 351 -1.98 5.80 23.68
C SER A 351 -1.63 7.27 23.83
N LEU A 352 -0.94 7.87 22.84
CA LEU A 352 -0.62 9.29 22.87
C LEU A 352 -1.87 10.17 22.85
N ALA A 353 -2.93 9.77 22.13
CA ALA A 353 -4.20 10.48 22.12
C ALA A 353 -4.94 10.39 23.47
N ALA A 354 -4.76 9.31 24.23
CA ALA A 354 -5.26 9.17 25.59
C ALA A 354 -4.43 9.95 26.63
N GLY A 355 -3.27 10.48 26.25
CA GLY A 355 -2.30 11.09 27.17
C GLY A 355 -1.40 10.09 27.88
N ASP A 356 -1.42 8.83 27.47
CA ASP A 356 -0.56 7.77 27.99
C ASP A 356 0.79 7.73 27.25
N SER A 357 1.76 7.01 27.84
CA SER A 357 3.04 6.75 27.17
C SER A 357 2.87 5.76 26.02
N ALA A 358 3.63 5.98 24.95
CA ALA A 358 3.76 5.04 23.83
C ALA A 358 5.20 4.52 23.64
N SER A 359 6.06 4.64 24.66
CA SER A 359 7.46 4.20 24.58
C SER A 359 7.59 2.70 24.29
N GLU A 360 6.76 1.86 24.92
CA GLU A 360 6.78 0.41 24.67
C GLU A 360 6.50 0.09 23.20
N GLN A 361 5.53 0.75 22.59
CA GLN A 361 5.19 0.58 21.18
C GLN A 361 6.32 1.06 20.26
N ALA A 362 6.96 2.18 20.59
CA ALA A 362 8.12 2.69 19.86
C ALA A 362 9.33 1.74 19.95
N ASP A 363 9.60 1.17 21.12
CA ASP A 363 10.68 0.20 21.34
C ASP A 363 10.40 -1.11 20.58
N ARG A 364 9.15 -1.60 20.59
CA ARG A 364 8.74 -2.78 19.80
C ARG A 364 8.92 -2.56 18.29
N LEU A 365 8.53 -1.41 17.75
CA LEU A 365 8.77 -1.10 16.34
C LEU A 365 10.26 -1.01 16.01
N THR A 366 11.06 -0.46 16.92
CA THR A 366 12.52 -0.38 16.75
C THR A 366 13.15 -1.78 16.75
N ALA A 367 12.67 -2.70 17.58
CA ALA A 367 13.11 -4.09 17.58
C ALA A 367 12.74 -4.83 16.28
N LEU A 368 11.56 -4.56 15.70
CA LEU A 368 11.22 -5.08 14.37
C LEU A 368 12.19 -4.60 13.30
N CYS A 369 12.68 -3.36 13.37
CA CYS A 369 13.68 -2.85 12.43
C CYS A 369 15.03 -3.59 12.51
N THR A 370 15.35 -4.28 13.61
CA THR A 370 16.62 -5.04 13.70
C THR A 370 16.54 -6.43 13.07
N THR A 371 15.32 -6.89 12.76
CA THR A 371 15.04 -8.23 12.20
C THR A 371 14.44 -8.16 10.80
N THR A 372 14.23 -6.95 10.27
CA THR A 372 13.61 -6.69 8.97
C THR A 372 14.41 -5.65 8.19
N ASP A 373 14.33 -5.66 6.87
CA ASP A 373 14.91 -4.65 5.98
C ASP A 373 13.82 -3.74 5.35
N SER A 374 12.62 -3.73 5.94
CA SER A 374 11.47 -2.98 5.43
C SER A 374 11.59 -1.48 5.67
N GLY A 375 11.60 -0.70 4.58
CA GLY A 375 11.52 0.76 4.62
C GLY A 375 10.23 1.27 5.28
N LEU A 376 9.11 0.57 5.10
CA LEU A 376 7.83 0.95 5.71
C LEU A 376 7.84 0.77 7.23
N ILE A 377 8.39 -0.35 7.74
CA ILE A 377 8.55 -0.56 9.19
C ILE A 377 9.48 0.51 9.76
N SER A 378 10.58 0.81 9.08
CA SER A 378 11.52 1.86 9.46
C SER A 378 10.86 3.25 9.52
N ALA A 379 10.01 3.59 8.56
CA ALA A 379 9.26 4.85 8.53
C ALA A 379 8.32 4.99 9.74
N ARG A 380 7.53 3.94 10.02
CA ARG A 380 6.58 3.90 11.14
C ARG A 380 7.30 3.98 12.49
N ALA A 381 8.38 3.21 12.65
CA ALA A 381 9.20 3.23 13.86
C ALA A 381 9.76 4.64 14.13
N ALA A 382 10.40 5.23 13.13
CA ALA A 382 10.98 6.56 13.23
C ALA A 382 9.91 7.62 13.56
N ARG A 383 8.71 7.53 12.95
CA ARG A 383 7.61 8.44 13.23
C ARG A 383 7.09 8.30 14.65
N LEU A 384 6.81 7.09 15.11
CA LEU A 384 6.29 6.87 16.46
C LEU A 384 7.33 7.26 17.53
N CYS A 385 8.60 6.92 17.35
CA CYS A 385 9.69 7.38 18.22
C CYS A 385 9.72 8.92 18.30
N GLY A 386 9.63 9.60 17.15
CA GLY A 386 9.58 11.06 17.10
C GLY A 386 8.40 11.65 17.87
N ARG A 387 7.21 11.04 17.77
CA ARG A 387 6.02 11.46 18.53
C ARG A 387 6.17 11.24 20.04
N VAL A 388 6.75 10.12 20.46
CA VAL A 388 7.05 9.84 21.87
C VAL A 388 8.03 10.87 22.43
N LEU A 389 9.10 11.19 21.70
CA LEU A 389 10.08 12.20 22.09
C LEU A 389 9.46 13.59 22.19
N LEU A 390 8.55 13.95 21.27
CA LEU A 390 7.77 15.19 21.35
C LEU A 390 6.93 15.25 22.63
N ALA A 391 6.22 14.17 22.97
CA ALA A 391 5.41 14.09 24.19
C ALA A 391 6.26 14.21 25.47
N GLN A 392 7.52 13.76 25.42
CA GLN A 392 8.51 13.91 26.50
C GLN A 392 9.21 15.28 26.52
N GLY A 393 8.95 16.16 25.54
CA GLY A 393 9.61 17.47 25.43
C GLY A 393 11.02 17.44 24.84
N LYS A 394 11.50 16.30 24.34
CA LYS A 394 12.84 16.12 23.76
C LYS A 394 12.87 16.52 22.28
N ARG A 395 12.81 17.82 22.02
CA ARG A 395 12.61 18.36 20.66
C ARG A 395 13.72 17.98 19.67
N ASP A 396 14.99 18.13 20.04
CA ASP A 396 16.11 17.88 19.11
C ASP A 396 16.19 16.41 18.70
N GLU A 397 16.02 15.49 19.65
CA GLU A 397 15.93 14.05 19.38
C GLU A 397 14.71 13.72 18.49
N ALA A 398 13.58 14.39 18.73
CA ALA A 398 12.39 14.22 17.91
C ALA A 398 12.61 14.67 16.45
N VAL A 399 13.30 15.80 16.22
CA VAL A 399 13.63 16.29 14.88
C VAL A 399 14.43 15.24 14.09
N ALA A 400 15.43 14.62 14.73
CA ALA A 400 16.24 13.59 14.08
C ALA A 400 15.39 12.38 13.65
N ARG A 401 14.52 11.88 14.54
CA ARG A 401 13.65 10.73 14.26
C ARG A 401 12.58 11.05 13.21
N LEU A 402 11.93 12.21 13.29
CA LEU A 402 10.91 12.61 12.33
C LEU A 402 11.50 12.94 10.95
N SER A 403 12.73 13.45 10.88
CA SER A 403 13.44 13.64 9.60
C SER A 403 13.76 12.30 8.94
N ALA A 404 14.15 11.29 9.73
CA ALA A 404 14.34 9.94 9.21
C ALA A 404 13.03 9.35 8.68
N ALA A 405 11.92 9.50 9.41
CA ALA A 405 10.60 9.07 8.94
C ALA A 405 10.19 9.78 7.63
N LEU A 406 10.43 11.10 7.54
CA LEU A 406 10.15 11.88 6.36
C LEU A 406 10.90 11.36 5.13
N ASN A 407 12.19 11.04 5.28
CA ASN A 407 13.01 10.48 4.20
C ASN A 407 12.47 9.12 3.75
N TRP A 408 12.13 8.23 4.69
CA TRP A 408 11.58 6.92 4.34
C TRP A 408 10.24 7.02 3.62
N PHE A 409 9.28 7.80 4.12
CA PHE A 409 8.00 8.00 3.43
C PHE A 409 8.16 8.68 2.07
N GLY A 410 9.19 9.51 1.90
CA GLY A 410 9.55 10.10 0.61
C GLY A 410 10.05 9.06 -0.39
N LEU A 411 10.94 8.16 0.03
CA LEU A 411 11.43 7.05 -0.79
C LEU A 411 10.31 6.07 -1.18
N LEU A 412 9.32 5.88 -0.30
CA LEU A 412 8.14 5.06 -0.55
C LEU A 412 7.04 5.78 -1.34
N GLU A 413 7.26 7.04 -1.74
CA GLU A 413 6.30 7.86 -2.48
C GLU A 413 4.92 7.97 -1.80
N MET A 414 4.88 8.14 -0.47
CA MET A 414 3.64 8.24 0.31
C MET A 414 3.32 9.70 0.72
N PRO A 415 2.77 10.54 -0.17
CA PRO A 415 2.67 11.99 0.04
C PRO A 415 1.82 12.39 1.25
N LEU A 416 0.76 11.64 1.57
CA LEU A 416 -0.06 11.91 2.76
C LEU A 416 0.76 11.71 4.05
N GLU A 417 1.54 10.63 4.12
CA GLU A 417 2.35 10.30 5.30
C GLU A 417 3.56 11.24 5.42
N VAL A 418 4.15 11.67 4.29
CA VAL A 418 5.14 12.75 4.22
C VAL A 418 4.56 14.04 4.83
N ALA A 419 3.39 14.49 4.37
CA ALA A 419 2.78 15.73 4.85
C ALA A 419 2.39 15.67 6.34
N ARG A 420 1.87 14.54 6.82
CA ARG A 420 1.62 14.30 8.25
C ARG A 420 2.90 14.36 9.09
N THR A 421 3.98 13.78 8.58
CA THR A 421 5.29 13.81 9.26
C THR A 421 5.87 15.21 9.32
N ARG A 422 5.68 16.03 8.27
CA ARG A 422 6.06 17.46 8.28
C ARG A 422 5.30 18.25 9.34
N MET A 423 4.02 17.96 9.58
CA MET A 423 3.26 18.59 10.66
C MET A 423 3.80 18.23 12.06
N LEU A 424 4.30 17.00 12.23
CA LEU A 424 4.98 16.60 13.47
C LEU A 424 6.32 17.35 13.62
N LEU A 425 7.11 17.44 12.54
CA LEU A 425 8.37 18.22 12.52
C LEU A 425 8.13 19.69 12.88
N ALA A 426 7.10 20.32 12.33
CA ALA A 426 6.73 21.69 12.65
C ALA A 426 6.46 21.91 14.16
N SER A 427 6.06 20.87 14.90
CA SER A 427 5.87 20.97 16.35
C SER A 427 7.17 20.89 17.16
N ALA A 428 8.27 20.44 16.54
CA ALA A 428 9.59 20.30 17.15
C ALA A 428 10.56 21.45 16.80
N LEU A 429 10.35 22.11 15.67
CA LEU A 429 11.26 23.10 15.09
C LEU A 429 11.08 24.52 15.66
N ASP A 430 12.05 25.39 15.35
CA ASP A 430 11.94 26.84 15.58
C ASP A 430 10.79 27.44 14.74
N PRO A 431 10.23 28.61 15.12
CA PRO A 431 9.04 29.15 14.48
C PRO A 431 9.13 29.39 12.97
N GLU A 432 10.30 29.75 12.44
CA GLU A 432 10.46 30.04 11.01
C GLU A 432 10.44 28.73 10.21
N SER A 433 11.29 27.78 10.61
CA SER A 433 11.35 26.45 10.00
C SER A 433 10.02 25.71 10.15
N ALA A 434 9.37 25.84 11.31
CA ALA A 434 8.08 25.22 11.59
C ALA A 434 6.96 25.73 10.67
N VAL A 435 6.92 27.04 10.39
CA VAL A 435 5.95 27.62 9.45
C VAL A 435 6.24 27.16 8.01
N ALA A 436 7.50 27.04 7.62
CA ALA A 436 7.88 26.53 6.29
C ALA A 436 7.40 25.08 6.09
N GLU A 437 7.68 24.20 7.06
CA GLU A 437 7.24 22.80 7.06
C GLU A 437 5.72 22.65 6.99
N ALA A 438 4.99 23.38 7.84
CA ALA A 438 3.54 23.32 7.87
C ALA A 438 2.89 23.88 6.60
N ARG A 439 3.51 24.85 5.90
CA ARG A 439 3.01 25.34 4.61
C ARG A 439 3.17 24.31 3.50
N ILE A 440 4.29 23.60 3.45
CA ILE A 440 4.51 22.50 2.49
C ILE A 440 3.46 21.41 2.73
N ALA A 441 3.28 21.00 3.99
CA ALA A 441 2.27 20.01 4.36
C ALA A 441 0.85 20.46 3.94
N LEU A 442 0.48 21.72 4.20
CA LEU A 442 -0.83 22.26 3.82
C LEU A 442 -1.06 22.22 2.30
N THR A 443 -0.05 22.52 1.49
CA THR A 443 -0.16 22.42 0.02
C THR A 443 -0.46 20.98 -0.38
N VAL A 444 0.33 20.02 0.10
CA VAL A 444 0.13 18.60 -0.21
C VAL A 444 -1.25 18.11 0.24
N PHE A 445 -1.70 18.48 1.45
CA PHE A 445 -3.04 18.10 1.92
C PHE A 445 -4.15 18.66 1.02
N LYS A 446 -4.00 19.90 0.51
CA LYS A 446 -4.98 20.49 -0.40
C LYS A 446 -4.98 19.80 -1.76
N ASP A 447 -3.80 19.51 -2.31
CA ASP A 447 -3.66 18.88 -3.62
C ASP A 447 -4.23 17.46 -3.63
N LEU A 448 -4.02 16.71 -2.54
CA LEU A 448 -4.63 15.39 -2.35
C LEU A 448 -6.15 15.49 -2.09
N GLY A 449 -6.62 16.55 -1.43
CA GLY A 449 -7.99 16.65 -0.93
C GLY A 449 -8.15 16.09 0.49
N ALA A 450 -7.08 16.04 1.27
CA ALA A 450 -7.04 15.65 2.68
C ALA A 450 -7.62 16.76 3.57
N SER A 451 -8.92 17.04 3.45
CA SER A 451 -9.57 18.25 3.99
C SER A 451 -9.36 18.44 5.50
N ARG A 452 -9.52 17.37 6.29
CA ARG A 452 -9.31 17.42 7.74
C ARG A 452 -7.87 17.78 8.13
N ASP A 453 -6.90 17.18 7.45
CA ASP A 453 -5.48 17.46 7.67
C ASP A 453 -5.11 18.89 7.21
N ALA A 454 -5.68 19.34 6.08
CA ALA A 454 -5.53 20.71 5.57
C ALA A 454 -6.10 21.75 6.55
N ASP A 455 -7.30 21.50 7.11
CA ASP A 455 -7.94 22.39 8.07
C ASP A 455 -7.14 22.47 9.38
N ALA A 456 -6.62 21.33 9.86
CA ALA A 456 -5.77 21.27 11.03
C ALA A 456 -4.45 22.04 10.81
N ALA A 457 -3.78 21.84 9.68
CA ALA A 457 -2.56 22.57 9.31
C ALA A 457 -2.82 24.08 9.19
N ALA A 458 -3.91 24.48 8.54
CA ALA A 458 -4.29 25.89 8.41
C ALA A 458 -4.63 26.52 9.77
N ALA A 459 -5.31 25.80 10.66
CA ALA A 459 -5.60 26.26 12.02
C ALA A 459 -4.32 26.42 12.84
N TRP A 460 -3.40 25.47 12.75
CA TRP A 460 -2.10 25.53 13.40
C TRP A 460 -1.28 26.72 12.91
N LEU A 461 -1.20 26.94 11.59
CA LEU A 461 -0.52 28.10 11.00
C LEU A 461 -1.09 29.44 11.48
N ARG A 462 -2.43 29.54 11.59
CA ARG A 462 -3.09 30.72 12.18
C ARG A 462 -2.72 30.91 13.65
N ALA A 463 -2.67 29.83 14.43
CA ALA A 463 -2.33 29.89 15.84
C ALA A 463 -0.86 30.31 16.07
N VAL A 464 0.07 29.79 15.27
CA VAL A 464 1.49 30.18 15.32
C VAL A 464 1.69 31.61 14.84
N GLY A 465 1.04 32.02 13.75
CA GLY A 465 1.04 33.40 13.28
C GLY A 465 0.46 34.38 14.31
N ALA A 466 -0.62 34.00 15.00
CA ALA A 466 -1.20 34.80 16.09
C ALA A 466 -0.30 34.85 17.34
N ARG A 467 0.44 33.77 17.65
CA ARG A 467 1.46 33.77 18.72
C ARG A 467 2.65 34.65 18.36
N ALA A 468 3.14 34.58 17.12
CA ALA A 468 4.19 35.47 16.62
C ALA A 468 3.75 36.94 16.67
N ALA A 469 2.48 37.23 16.38
CA ALA A 469 1.91 38.57 16.51
C ALA A 469 1.66 39.01 17.98
N ARG A 470 1.41 38.07 18.91
CA ARG A 470 1.24 38.32 20.35
C ARG A 470 2.55 38.50 21.11
N VAL A 471 3.65 37.94 20.61
CA VAL A 471 4.99 38.40 20.99
C VAL A 471 5.16 39.78 20.36
N GLY A 472 4.63 40.80 21.03
CA GLY A 472 4.59 42.18 20.55
C GLY A 472 5.96 42.73 20.14
N PRO A 473 5.99 43.91 19.47
CA PRO A 473 7.20 44.44 18.85
C PRO A 473 8.34 44.57 19.88
N ARG A 474 9.42 43.78 19.73
CA ARG A 474 10.59 43.85 20.62
C ARG A 474 11.55 44.98 20.23
N GLY A 475 11.01 46.20 20.03
CA GLY A 475 11.81 47.42 19.90
C GLY A 475 12.76 47.46 18.70
N LEU A 476 13.50 48.57 18.57
CA LEU A 476 14.58 48.76 17.59
C LEU A 476 15.77 47.79 17.78
N GLN A 477 15.76 46.99 18.86
CA GLN A 477 16.85 46.08 19.25
C GLN A 477 16.93 44.80 18.40
N LEU A 478 15.84 44.40 17.73
CA LEU A 478 15.84 43.26 16.79
C LEU A 478 16.37 43.60 15.39
N LEU A 479 16.46 44.88 15.06
CA LEU A 479 17.00 45.31 13.79
C LEU A 479 18.51 45.11 13.80
N THR A 480 19.04 44.55 12.73
CA THR A 480 20.49 44.60 12.49
C THR A 480 20.92 46.05 12.32
N GLN A 481 22.23 46.33 12.46
CA GLN A 481 22.74 47.69 12.23
C GLN A 481 22.31 48.21 10.84
N ARG A 482 22.35 47.34 9.83
CA ARG A 482 21.99 47.71 8.47
C ARG A 482 20.51 48.04 8.31
N GLU A 483 19.64 47.29 8.98
CA GLU A 483 18.20 47.57 8.98
C GLU A 483 17.87 48.85 9.75
N ARG A 484 18.63 49.21 10.79
CA ARG A 484 18.51 50.52 11.45
C ARG A 484 18.89 51.66 10.52
N ASP A 485 20.00 51.53 9.79
CA ASP A 485 20.43 52.54 8.81
C ASP A 485 19.35 52.73 7.73
N VAL A 486 18.79 51.63 7.21
CA VAL A 486 17.68 51.67 6.23
C VAL A 486 16.43 52.30 6.82
N LEU A 487 16.06 51.97 8.06
CA LEU A 487 14.89 52.54 8.73
C LEU A 487 15.04 54.04 8.98
N ALA A 488 16.23 54.53 9.35
CA ALA A 488 16.50 55.95 9.57
C ALA A 488 16.29 56.77 8.28
N VAL A 489 16.83 56.30 7.15
CA VAL A 489 16.68 56.97 5.85
C VAL A 489 15.24 56.83 5.33
N LEU A 490 14.57 55.70 5.61
CA LEU A 490 13.15 55.50 5.27
C LEU A 490 12.23 56.46 6.02
N ALA A 491 12.55 56.79 7.27
CA ALA A 491 11.79 57.72 8.09
C ALA A 491 11.90 59.19 7.61
N GLU A 492 12.93 59.53 6.85
CA GLU A 492 13.05 60.82 6.13
C GLU A 492 12.07 60.93 4.93
N GLY A 493 11.32 59.87 4.62
CA GLY A 493 10.33 59.85 3.52
C GLY A 493 10.91 59.46 2.15
N LEU A 494 12.18 59.07 2.09
CA LEU A 494 12.88 58.78 0.83
C LEU A 494 12.36 57.49 0.17
N PRO A 495 12.18 57.44 -1.17
CA PRO A 495 11.81 56.22 -1.89
C PRO A 495 13.00 55.25 -2.01
N ASN A 496 12.73 53.95 -2.21
CA ASN A 496 13.77 52.89 -2.26
C ASN A 496 14.97 53.17 -3.19
N PRO A 497 14.80 53.78 -4.39
CA PRO A 497 15.95 54.16 -5.23
C PRO A 497 16.88 55.21 -4.59
N GLU A 498 16.33 56.13 -3.81
CA GLU A 498 17.10 57.19 -3.14
C GLU A 498 17.76 56.64 -1.87
N ILE A 499 17.07 55.76 -1.12
CA ILE A 499 17.68 55.01 -0.01
C ILE A 499 18.87 54.18 -0.51
N ALA A 500 18.71 53.51 -1.65
CA ALA A 500 19.76 52.71 -2.29
C ALA A 500 20.99 53.55 -2.64
N ALA A 501 20.78 54.73 -3.24
CA ALA A 501 21.85 55.66 -3.56
C ALA A 501 22.57 56.19 -2.30
N ARG A 502 21.81 56.55 -1.25
CA ARG A 502 22.35 57.14 -0.02
C ARG A 502 23.11 56.15 0.85
N LEU A 503 22.69 54.89 0.84
CA LEU A 503 23.35 53.82 1.59
C LEU A 503 24.34 53.01 0.74
N TYR A 504 24.55 53.35 -0.53
CA TYR A 504 25.42 52.64 -1.47
C TYR A 504 25.10 51.12 -1.57
N ILE A 505 23.83 50.77 -1.72
CA ILE A 505 23.35 49.38 -1.92
C ILE A 505 22.35 49.29 -3.06
N SER A 506 22.05 48.07 -3.54
CA SER A 506 21.08 47.89 -4.61
C SER A 506 19.64 48.17 -4.15
N ARG A 507 18.78 48.64 -5.07
CA ARG A 507 17.33 48.81 -4.81
C ARG A 507 16.67 47.53 -4.30
N ARG A 508 17.02 46.38 -4.87
CA ARG A 508 16.51 45.06 -4.46
C ARG A 508 16.90 44.76 -3.01
N THR A 509 18.10 45.14 -2.60
CA THR A 509 18.58 45.00 -1.22
C THR A 509 17.78 45.88 -0.26
N VAL A 510 17.45 47.12 -0.65
CA VAL A 510 16.55 47.99 0.13
C VAL A 510 15.16 47.38 0.28
N GLU A 511 14.57 46.85 -0.81
CA GLU A 511 13.25 46.20 -0.76
C GLU A 511 13.23 45.01 0.22
N HIS A 512 14.28 44.20 0.24
CA HIS A 512 14.44 43.10 1.20
C HIS A 512 14.58 43.60 2.65
N HIS A 513 15.41 44.64 2.88
CA HIS A 513 15.54 45.23 4.21
C HIS A 513 14.23 45.84 4.69
N VAL A 514 13.48 46.54 3.84
CA VAL A 514 12.17 47.11 4.20
C VAL A 514 11.18 46.00 4.55
N ALA A 515 11.08 44.94 3.76
CA ALA A 515 10.21 43.80 4.09
C ALA A 515 10.60 43.15 5.44
N SER A 516 11.90 42.97 5.68
CA SER A 516 12.43 42.45 6.95
C SER A 516 12.12 43.39 8.13
N ILE A 517 12.28 44.71 7.96
CA ILE A 517 11.96 45.72 8.98
C ILE A 517 10.47 45.70 9.33
N LEU A 518 9.56 45.69 8.35
CA LEU A 518 8.12 45.62 8.59
C LEU A 518 7.74 44.37 9.37
N SER A 519 8.31 43.23 8.99
CA SER A 519 8.12 41.95 9.66
C SER A 519 8.64 41.96 11.10
N LYS A 520 9.86 42.48 11.33
CA LYS A 520 10.51 42.54 12.65
C LYS A 520 9.85 43.54 13.59
N LEU A 521 9.31 44.65 13.07
CA LEU A 521 8.62 45.67 13.84
C LEU A 521 7.11 45.39 14.00
N GLY A 522 6.56 44.38 13.31
CA GLY A 522 5.14 44.03 13.38
C GLY A 522 4.20 45.09 12.81
N VAL A 523 4.70 45.92 11.88
CA VAL A 523 3.96 47.03 11.25
C VAL A 523 3.57 46.70 9.81
N ARG A 524 2.46 47.24 9.32
CA ARG A 524 1.82 46.82 8.07
C ARG A 524 2.32 47.56 6.84
N ASN A 525 2.90 48.74 7.01
CA ASN A 525 3.37 49.56 5.90
C ASN A 525 4.54 50.46 6.33
N ARG A 526 5.21 51.02 5.33
CA ARG A 526 6.37 51.90 5.52
C ARG A 526 6.05 53.15 6.36
N THR A 527 4.82 53.65 6.31
CA THR A 527 4.40 54.83 7.06
C THR A 527 4.30 54.51 8.54
N GLU A 528 3.76 53.33 8.88
CA GLU A 528 3.76 52.80 10.25
C GLU A 528 5.18 52.55 10.76
N ALA A 529 6.10 52.08 9.91
CA ALA A 529 7.51 51.91 10.28
C ALA A 529 8.22 53.25 10.57
N ALA A 530 7.96 54.28 9.76
CA ALA A 530 8.49 55.62 10.00
C ALA A 530 7.95 56.21 11.32
N ALA A 531 6.63 56.10 11.54
CA ALA A 531 5.99 56.55 12.78
C ALA A 531 6.49 55.78 14.03
N TYR A 532 6.85 54.51 13.86
CA TYR A 532 7.42 53.69 14.93
C TYR A 532 8.78 54.23 15.41
N LEU A 533 9.65 54.67 14.50
CA LEU A 533 10.94 55.28 14.86
C LEU A 533 10.75 56.57 15.67
N THR A 534 9.80 57.41 15.26
CA THR A 534 9.48 58.67 15.97
C THR A 534 8.91 58.43 17.38
N ARG A 535 8.11 57.38 17.57
CA ARG A 535 7.50 57.04 18.88
C ARG A 535 8.46 56.39 19.88
N VAL A 536 9.58 55.86 19.43
CA VAL A 536 10.56 55.12 20.26
C VAL A 536 11.86 55.94 20.45
N GLY A 537 12.00 57.08 19.76
CA GLY A 537 13.13 58.01 19.86
C GLY A 537 12.94 59.16 20.86
N GLU A 538 11.76 59.27 21.49
CA GLU A 538 11.53 60.01 22.75
C GLU A 538 11.69 59.05 23.93
#